data_AF-A0A7K3DV64-F1
#
_entry.id   AF-A0A7K3DV64-F1
#
_cell.length_a   1.000
_cell.length_b   1.000
_cell.length_c   1.000
_cell.angle_alpha   90.00
_cell.angle_beta   90.00
_cell.angle_gamma   90.00
#
_symmetry.space_group_name_H-M   'P 1'
#
loop_
_entity.id
_entity.type
_entity.pdbx_description
1 polymer ?
#
loop_
_entity_poly.entity_id
_entity_poly.type
_entity_poly.pdbx_seq_one_letter_code
_entity_poly.pdbx_strand_id
1 'polypeptide(L)' 'MIDVVVLLSGVVGVALLAEAVWAMRRSVQEGGDTSAVVAKGVSIALAASLCGALGLAAVLIFTVAH' A
#
# COMPACT_ATOMS: atom_id res chain seq x y z
N MET A 1 -12.03 10.86 -14.78
CA MET A 1 -10.56 10.88 -14.59
C MET A 1 -10.17 10.49 -13.15
N ILE A 2 -10.88 10.96 -12.12
CA ILE A 2 -10.66 10.57 -10.71
C ILE A 2 -10.80 9.07 -10.46
N ASP A 3 -11.77 8.41 -11.10
CA ASP A 3 -11.96 6.94 -11.00
C ASP A 3 -10.69 6.15 -11.34
N VAL A 4 -9.99 6.55 -12.40
CA VAL A 4 -8.75 5.89 -12.84
C VAL A 4 -7.61 6.13 -11.85
N VAL A 5 -7.54 7.31 -11.23
CA VAL A 5 -6.52 7.66 -10.23
C VAL A 5 -6.74 6.86 -8.94
N VAL A 6 -8.00 6.75 -8.49
CA VAL A 6 -8.36 5.95 -7.30
C VAL A 6 -8.11 4.47 -7.55
N LEU A 7 -8.50 3.96 -8.72
CA LEU A 7 -8.25 2.58 -9.12
C LEU A 7 -6.75 2.26 -9.18
N LEU A 8 -5.94 3.13 -9.79
CA LEU A 8 -4.49 2.97 -9.87
C LEU A 8 -3.82 3.01 -8.48
N SER A 9 -4.21 3.93 -7.61
CA SER A 9 -3.71 3.97 -6.22
C SER A 9 -4.05 2.70 -5.45
N GLY A 10 -5.26 2.16 -5.63
CA GLY A 10 -5.68 0.89 -5.04
C GLY A 10 -4.85 -0.29 -5.53
N VAL A 11 -4.67 -0.42 -6.85
CA VAL A 11 -3.90 -1.51 -7.47
C VAL A 11 -2.43 -1.47 -7.05
N VAL A 12 -1.81 -0.27 -7.03
CA VAL A 12 -0.42 -0.10 -6.61
C VAL A 12 -0.25 -0.44 -5.12
N GLY A 13 -1.18 -0.02 -4.27
CA GLY A 13 -1.16 -0.37 -2.84
C GLY A 13 -1.25 -1.88 -2.59
N VAL A 14 -2.12 -2.59 -3.32
CA VAL A 14 -2.27 -4.04 -3.21
C VAL A 14 -1.03 -4.77 -3.73
N ALA A 15 -0.44 -4.34 -4.85
CA ALA A 15 0.77 -4.95 -5.41
C ALA A 15 1.97 -4.84 -4.44
N LEU A 16 2.18 -3.66 -3.85
CA LEU A 16 3.25 -3.46 -2.87
C LEU A 16 3.06 -4.33 -1.62
N LEU A 17 1.82 -4.44 -1.13
CA LEU A 17 1.50 -5.29 0.03
C LEU A 17 1.74 -6.78 -0.26
N ALA A 18 1.38 -7.26 -1.45
CA ALA A 18 1.61 -8.63 -1.87
C ALA A 18 3.10 -8.99 -1.94
N GLU A 19 3.92 -8.10 -2.50
CA GLU A 19 5.39 -8.25 -2.55
C GLU A 19 6.00 -8.28 -1.15
N ALA A 20 5.53 -7.42 -0.24
CA ALA A 20 5.97 -7.41 1.16
C ALA A 20 5.69 -8.74 1.88
N VAL A 21 4.49 -9.28 1.69
CA VAL A 21 4.08 -10.57 2.28
C VAL A 21 4.89 -11.72 1.71
N TRP A 22 5.17 -11.71 0.40
CA TRP A 22 6.03 -12.71 -0.24
C TRP A 22 7.46 -12.68 0.30
N ALA A 23 8.06 -11.50 0.38
CA ALA A 23 9.38 -11.31 0.96
C ALA A 23 9.41 -11.80 2.42
N MET A 24 8.31 -11.59 3.15
CA MET A 24 8.22 -12.01 4.54
C MET A 24 8.08 -13.51 4.74
N ARG A 25 7.25 -14.18 3.94
CA ARG A 25 7.19 -15.65 4.00
C ARG A 25 8.52 -16.28 3.66
N ARG A 26 9.23 -15.72 2.66
CA ARG A 26 10.55 -16.21 2.25
C ARG A 26 11.58 -16.06 3.37
N SER A 27 11.66 -14.89 4.01
CA SER A 27 12.63 -14.67 5.09
C SER A 27 12.37 -15.54 6.31
N VAL A 28 11.08 -15.80 6.63
CA VAL A 28 10.69 -16.71 7.73
C VAL A 28 11.11 -18.15 7.40
N GLN A 29 10.95 -18.60 6.16
CA GLN A 29 11.38 -19.93 5.73
C GLN A 29 12.89 -20.10 5.71
N GLU A 30 13.62 -19.04 5.37
CA GLU A 30 15.09 -19.03 5.32
C GLU A 30 15.74 -18.82 6.71
N GLY A 31 14.94 -18.64 7.78
CA GLY A 31 15.42 -18.43 9.14
C GLY A 31 16.15 -17.09 9.35
N GLY A 32 15.96 -16.14 8.44
CA GLY A 32 16.60 -14.82 8.49
C GLY A 32 15.90 -13.85 9.45
N ASP A 33 16.62 -12.81 9.86
CA ASP A 33 16.11 -11.76 10.75
C ASP A 33 14.80 -11.15 10.25
N THR A 34 13.70 -11.53 10.87
CA THR A 34 12.35 -11.11 10.49
C THR A 34 12.09 -9.64 10.82
N SER A 35 12.90 -9.03 11.68
CA SER A 35 12.75 -7.63 12.12
C SER A 35 12.87 -6.63 10.96
N ALA A 36 13.87 -6.82 10.07
CA ALA A 36 14.06 -5.96 8.91
C ALA A 36 12.91 -6.07 7.89
N VAL A 37 12.34 -7.26 7.80
CA VAL A 37 11.22 -7.57 6.91
C VAL A 37 9.91 -7.03 7.46
N VAL A 38 9.68 -7.13 8.78
CA VAL A 38 8.55 -6.47 9.46
C VAL A 38 8.63 -4.97 9.27
N ALA A 39 9.80 -4.35 9.47
CA ALA A 39 9.98 -2.91 9.25
C ALA A 39 9.64 -2.51 7.81
N LYS A 40 10.02 -3.34 6.82
CA LYS A 40 9.68 -3.15 5.41
C LYS A 40 8.19 -3.37 5.13
N GLY A 41 7.55 -4.33 5.79
CA GLY A 41 6.10 -4.54 5.71
C GLY A 41 5.30 -3.38 6.30
N VAL A 42 5.75 -2.82 7.42
CA VAL A 42 5.14 -1.65 8.07
C VAL A 42 5.27 -0.41 7.20
N SER A 43 6.43 -0.15 6.60
CA SER A 43 6.61 1.01 5.71
C SER A 43 5.76 0.89 4.45
N ILE A 44 5.60 -0.32 3.90
CA ILE A 44 4.71 -0.59 2.78
C ILE A 44 3.24 -0.42 3.15
N ALA A 45 2.82 -0.89 4.33
CA ALA A 45 1.46 -0.69 4.82
C ALA A 45 1.13 0.79 5.04
N LEU A 46 2.09 1.58 5.56
CA LEU A 46 1.99 3.03 5.67
C LEU A 46 1.90 3.72 4.30
N ALA A 47 2.73 3.30 3.34
CA ALA A 47 2.67 3.84 1.98
C ALA A 47 1.32 3.53 1.31
N ALA A 48 0.79 2.32 1.49
CA ALA A 48 -0.52 1.93 1.00
C ALA A 48 -1.65 2.73 1.67
N SER A 49 -1.58 2.97 2.98
CA SER A 49 -2.57 3.77 3.71
C SER A 49 -2.55 5.24 3.27
N LEU A 50 -1.35 5.80 3.03
CA LEU A 50 -1.18 7.14 2.47
C LEU A 50 -1.78 7.24 1.06
N CYS A 51 -1.53 6.24 0.22
CA CYS A 51 -2.08 6.17 -1.14
C CYS A 51 -3.62 6.10 -1.12
N GLY A 52 -4.19 5.29 -0.22
CA GLY A 52 -5.62 5.21 0.01
C GLY A 52 -6.22 6.52 0.54
N ALA A 53 -5.55 7.16 1.49
CA ALA A 53 -5.98 8.46 2.04
C ALA A 53 -5.94 9.57 0.98
N LEU A 54 -4.92 9.59 0.11
CA LEU A 54 -4.83 10.51 -1.02
C LEU A 54 -5.96 10.28 -2.04
N GLY A 55 -6.26 9.01 -2.35
CA GLY A 55 -7.40 8.67 -3.21
C GLY A 55 -8.73 9.13 -2.62
N LEU A 56 -8.95 8.90 -1.33
CA LEU A 56 -10.15 9.35 -0.63
C LEU A 56 -10.25 10.89 -0.56
N ALA A 57 -9.13 11.57 -0.29
CA ALA A 57 -9.07 13.02 -0.29
C ALA A 57 -9.39 13.62 -1.66
N ALA A 58 -8.86 13.03 -2.75
CA ALA A 58 -9.17 13.47 -4.11
C ALA A 58 -10.67 13.30 -4.44
N VAL A 59 -11.29 12.21 -3.99
CA VAL A 59 -12.74 12.00 -4.12
C VAL A 59 -13.49 13.06 -3.34
N LEU A 60 -13.20 13.26 -2.06
CA LEU A 60 -13.89 14.23 -1.19
C LEU A 60 -13.76 15.67 -1.70
N ILE A 61 -12.58 16.08 -2.16
CA ILE A 61 -12.37 17.40 -2.75
C ILE A 61 -13.25 17.56 -3.99
N PHE A 62 -13.35 16.54 -4.83
CA PHE A 62 -14.19 16.57 -6.03
C PHE A 62 -15.69 16.59 -5.70
N THR A 63 -16.16 15.81 -4.73
CA THR A 63 -17.58 15.83 -4.30
C THR A 63 -17.99 17.10 -3.57
N VAL A 64 -17.05 17.82 -2.95
CA VAL A 64 -17.34 19.11 -2.30
C VAL A 64 -17.28 20.28 -3.30
N ALA A 65 -16.51 20.13 -4.39
CA ALA A 65 -16.35 21.16 -5.41
C ALA A 65 -17.43 21.14 -6.52
N HIS A 66 -18.31 20.13 -6.53
CA HIS A 66 -19.39 19.94 -7.50
C HIS A 66 -20.75 19.82 -6.81
#